data_AF-A0ABC8R5D6-F1
#
_entry.id   AF-A0ABC8R5D6-F1
#
_cell.length_a   1.000
_cell.length_b   1.000
_cell.length_c   1.000
_cell.angle_alpha   90.00
_cell.angle_beta   90.00
_cell.angle_gamma   90.00
#
_symmetry.space_group_name_H-M   'P 1'
#
loop_
_entity.id
_entity.type
_entity.pdbx_description
1 polymer ?
#
loop_
_entity_poly.entity_id
_entity_poly.type
_entity_poly.pdbx_seq_one_letter_code
_entity_poly.pdbx_strand_id
1 'polypeptide(L)'
;GTVVLIFQPAEEQGEGAKDMIHQGVLENVEAIFYLHIVHKYPIGTVAARPGEFLAGCGSFKATIRGKGGQAMMPQQSINPILALSSSHLE
;
A
#
# COMPACT_ATOMS: atom_id res chain seq x y z
N GLY A 1 -29.34 0.34 19.70
CA GLY A 1 -28.22 0.13 18.76
C GLY A 1 -26.93 0.49 19.47
N THR A 2 -25.81 -0.04 19.00
CA THR A 2 -24.46 0.21 19.55
C THR A 2 -23.63 0.92 18.49
N VAL A 3 -22.88 1.93 18.90
CA VAL A 3 -21.91 2.62 18.02
C VAL A 3 -20.51 2.30 18.53
N VAL A 4 -19.67 1.77 17.65
CA VAL A 4 -18.26 1.48 17.94
C VAL A 4 -17.41 2.53 17.22
N LEU A 5 -16.55 3.22 17.98
CA LEU A 5 -15.59 4.17 17.42
C LEU A 5 -14.24 3.47 17.23
N ILE A 6 -13.76 3.44 15.99
CA ILE A 6 -12.53 2.74 15.60
C ILE A 6 -11.48 3.79 15.24
N PHE A 7 -10.41 3.86 16.02
CA PHE A 7 -9.25 4.72 15.74
C PHE A 7 -8.12 3.86 15.17
N GLN A 8 -8.13 3.70 13.85
CA GLN A 8 -7.20 2.80 13.16
C GLN A 8 -5.78 3.41 13.06
N PRO A 9 -4.73 2.71 13.52
CA PRO A 9 -3.34 3.09 13.25
C PRO A 9 -2.88 2.59 11.87
N ALA A 10 -1.68 3.02 11.44
CA ALA A 10 -0.93 2.40 10.34
C ALA A 10 -1.70 2.18 9.02
N GLU A 11 -2.51 3.16 8.61
CA GLU A 11 -3.26 3.12 7.34
C GLU A 11 -2.32 3.18 6.14
N GLU A 12 -1.33 4.08 6.18
CA GLU A 12 -0.34 4.31 5.10
C GLU A 12 0.51 3.07 4.77
N GLN A 13 0.62 2.12 5.71
CA GLN A 13 1.35 0.85 5.51
C GLN A 13 0.44 -0.28 5.02
N GLY A 14 -0.88 -0.11 5.05
CA GLY A 14 -1.86 -1.13 4.66
C GLY A 14 -2.02 -2.29 5.66
N GLU A 15 -1.45 -2.19 6.88
CA GLU A 15 -1.50 -3.27 7.87
C GLU A 15 -2.50 -3.03 9.01
N GLY A 16 -2.79 -1.77 9.38
CA GLY A 16 -3.52 -1.49 10.61
C GLY A 16 -4.95 -2.02 10.66
N ALA A 17 -5.71 -1.86 9.57
CA ALA A 17 -7.08 -2.39 9.50
C ALA A 17 -7.12 -3.92 9.64
N LYS A 18 -6.18 -4.61 8.98
CA LYS A 18 -6.04 -6.08 9.02
C LYS A 18 -5.76 -6.57 10.43
N ASP A 19 -4.84 -5.92 11.15
CA ASP A 19 -4.49 -6.29 12.53
C ASP A 19 -5.66 -6.07 13.49
N MET A 20 -6.39 -4.96 13.36
CA MET A 20 -7.56 -4.70 14.20
C MET A 20 -8.71 -5.68 13.94
N ILE A 21 -8.93 -6.06 12.68
CA ILE A 21 -9.92 -7.09 12.32
C ILE A 21 -9.55 -8.43 12.95
N HIS A 22 -8.26 -8.82 12.90
CA HIS A 22 -7.80 -10.04 13.58
C HIS A 22 -8.01 -10.00 15.10
N GLN A 23 -8.03 -8.81 15.71
CA GLN A 23 -8.32 -8.62 17.14
C GLN A 23 -9.82 -8.53 17.46
N GLY A 24 -10.71 -8.72 16.46
CA GLY A 24 -12.14 -8.77 16.68
C GLY A 24 -12.85 -7.41 16.70
N VAL A 25 -12.24 -6.34 16.18
CA VAL A 25 -12.86 -4.99 16.21
C VAL A 25 -14.23 -4.92 15.51
N LEU A 26 -14.50 -5.84 14.59
CA LEU A 26 -15.75 -5.93 13.83
C LEU A 26 -16.73 -6.98 14.39
N GLU A 27 -16.44 -7.60 15.52
CA GLU A 27 -17.38 -8.52 16.16
C GLU A 27 -18.68 -7.79 16.53
N ASN A 28 -19.81 -8.34 16.09
CA ASN A 28 -21.14 -7.75 16.30
C ASN A 28 -21.34 -6.38 15.62
N VAL A 29 -20.58 -6.06 14.57
CA VAL A 29 -20.78 -4.86 13.74
C VAL A 29 -21.59 -5.19 12.49
N GLU A 30 -22.75 -4.56 12.32
CA GLU A 30 -23.64 -4.77 11.16
C GLU A 30 -23.28 -3.91 9.95
N ALA A 31 -22.69 -2.73 10.18
CA ALA A 31 -22.28 -1.81 9.14
C ALA A 31 -21.09 -0.97 9.61
N ILE A 32 -20.20 -0.62 8.67
CA ILE A 32 -19.04 0.25 8.90
C ILE A 32 -19.10 1.46 7.97
N PHE A 33 -18.72 2.62 8.51
CA PHE A 33 -18.61 3.86 7.77
C PHE A 33 -17.22 4.45 7.99
N TYR A 34 -16.68 5.10 6.97
CA TYR A 34 -15.39 5.77 7.01
C TYR A 34 -15.47 7.08 6.21
N LEU A 35 -14.66 8.06 6.60
CA LEU A 35 -14.58 9.36 5.96
C LEU A 35 -13.11 9.70 5.70
N HIS A 36 -12.81 10.15 4.48
CA HIS A 36 -11.52 10.74 4.13
C HIS A 36 -11.73 12.18 3.69
N ILE A 37 -10.89 13.09 4.15
CA ILE A 37 -10.92 14.49 3.70
C ILE A 37 -10.19 14.57 2.36
N VAL A 38 -10.86 15.13 1.34
CA VAL A 38 -10.29 15.25 0.00
C VAL A 38 -10.39 16.71 -0.46
N HIS A 39 -9.23 17.34 -0.67
CA HIS A 39 -9.13 18.75 -1.05
C HIS A 39 -9.66 19.08 -2.46
N LYS A 40 -10.01 18.06 -3.27
CA LYS A 40 -10.50 18.23 -4.64
C LYS A 40 -11.96 18.66 -4.72
N TYR A 41 -12.71 18.58 -3.63
CA TYR A 41 -14.13 18.96 -3.58
C TYR A 41 -14.34 20.25 -2.78
N PRO A 42 -15.36 21.05 -3.12
CA PRO A 42 -15.74 22.21 -2.30
C PRO A 42 -16.09 21.81 -0.86
N ILE A 43 -15.78 22.70 0.09
CA ILE A 43 -16.16 22.55 1.50
C ILE A 43 -17.68 22.32 1.60
N GLY A 44 -18.08 21.37 2.45
CA GLY A 44 -19.49 20.98 2.62
C GLY A 44 -19.98 19.92 1.63
N THR A 45 -19.12 19.43 0.74
CA THR A 45 -19.45 18.33 -0.18
C THR A 45 -19.20 16.97 0.48
N VAL A 46 -20.17 16.07 0.36
CA VAL A 46 -20.01 14.64 0.66
C VAL A 46 -20.21 13.86 -0.63
N ALA A 47 -19.23 13.05 -1.01
CA ALA A 47 -19.28 12.24 -2.22
C ALA A 47 -19.19 10.74 -1.86
N ALA A 48 -20.03 9.93 -2.49
CA ALA A 48 -20.05 8.47 -2.37
C ALA A 48 -20.55 7.84 -3.68
N ARG A 49 -20.17 6.59 -3.94
CA ARG A 49 -20.76 5.76 -5.02
C ARG A 49 -20.94 4.32 -4.53
N PRO A 50 -21.93 3.57 -5.06
CA PRO A 50 -22.02 2.14 -4.83
C PRO A 50 -20.89 1.39 -5.57
N GLY A 51 -20.56 0.19 -5.08
CA GLY A 51 -19.49 -0.64 -5.65
C GLY A 51 -18.10 -0.25 -5.17
N GLU A 52 -17.07 -0.67 -5.90
CA GLU A 52 -15.67 -0.39 -5.58
C GLU A 52 -15.41 1.12 -5.67
N PHE A 53 -14.68 1.72 -4.71
CA PHE A 53 -14.42 3.17 -4.68
C PHE A 53 -12.98 3.53 -5.08
N LEU A 54 -11.99 2.78 -4.60
CA LEU A 54 -10.57 2.99 -4.84
C LEU A 54 -9.93 1.77 -5.55
N ALA A 55 -8.79 1.98 -6.18
CA ALA A 55 -7.98 0.89 -6.71
C ALA A 55 -7.27 0.13 -5.58
N GLY A 56 -7.03 -1.17 -5.79
CA GLY A 56 -6.15 -1.94 -4.91
C GLY A 56 -4.71 -1.42 -5.00
N CYS A 57 -4.05 -1.27 -3.85
CA CYS A 57 -2.64 -0.91 -3.78
C CYS A 57 -1.83 -2.11 -3.27
N GLY A 58 -0.65 -2.32 -3.84
CA GLY A 58 0.27 -3.38 -3.43
C GLY A 58 1.71 -2.90 -3.57
N SER A 59 2.57 -3.39 -2.69
CA SER A 59 4.01 -3.15 -2.75
C SER A 59 4.74 -4.49 -2.86
N PHE A 60 5.84 -4.51 -3.59
CA PHE A 60 6.71 -5.69 -3.68
C PHE A 60 8.16 -5.30 -3.49
N LYS A 61 8.98 -6.27 -3.08
CA LYS A 61 10.42 -6.12 -2.92
C LYS A 61 11.14 -7.12 -3.80
N ALA A 62 11.89 -6.62 -4.78
CA ALA A 62 12.76 -7.43 -5.62
C ALA A 62 14.22 -7.32 -5.14
N THR A 63 14.97 -8.43 -5.22
CA THR A 63 16.41 -8.44 -4.95
C THR A 63 17.15 -8.88 -6.22
N ILE A 64 17.94 -7.99 -6.81
CA ILE A 64 18.79 -8.29 -7.97
C ILE A 64 20.21 -8.60 -7.50
N ARG A 65 20.71 -9.79 -7.83
CA ARG A 65 22.06 -10.24 -7.47
C ARG A 65 22.95 -10.25 -8.70
N GLY A 66 24.04 -9.51 -8.62
CA GLY A 66 25.10 -9.53 -9.62
C GLY A 66 26.24 -10.47 -9.24
N LYS A 67 27.33 -10.37 -9.98
CA LYS A 67 28.59 -11.08 -9.75
C LYS A 67 29.73 -10.07 -9.84
N GLY A 68 30.55 -9.96 -8.80
CA GLY A 68 31.74 -9.12 -8.82
C GLY A 68 32.79 -9.64 -9.82
N GLY A 69 33.59 -8.74 -10.37
CA GLY A 69 34.73 -9.03 -11.23
C GLY A 69 35.83 -7.99 -11.06
N GLN A 70 36.99 -8.22 -11.66
CA GLN A 70 38.08 -7.23 -11.63
C GLN A 70 37.63 -5.94 -12.34
N ALA A 71 37.94 -4.78 -11.77
CA ALA A 71 37.48 -3.48 -12.30
C ALA A 71 37.91 -3.23 -13.75
N MET A 72 39.06 -3.77 -14.16
CA MET A 72 39.59 -3.65 -15.52
C MET A 72 39.04 -4.70 -16.52
N MET A 73 38.27 -5.68 -16.04
CA MET A 73 37.69 -6.78 -16.84
C MET A 73 36.17 -6.86 -16.61
N PRO A 74 35.41 -5.83 -17.03
CA PRO A 74 33.97 -5.74 -16.74
C PRO A 74 33.16 -6.91 -17.30
N GLN A 75 33.63 -7.56 -18.37
CA GLN A 75 33.00 -8.75 -18.97
C GLN A 75 33.00 -9.98 -18.04
N GLN A 76 33.83 -9.98 -16.99
CA GLN A 76 33.86 -11.04 -15.98
C GLN A 76 32.89 -10.79 -14.82
N SER A 77 32.24 -9.62 -14.79
CA SER A 77 31.25 -9.22 -13.79
C SER A 77 29.82 -9.28 -14.36
N ILE A 78 28.83 -9.42 -13.48
CA ILE A 78 27.41 -9.20 -13.79
C ILE A 78 26.99 -7.99 -12.98
N ASN A 79 26.77 -6.85 -13.64
CA ASN A 79 26.47 -5.59 -12.98
C ASN A 79 24.96 -5.47 -12.65
N PRO A 80 24.56 -5.53 -11.37
CA PRO A 80 23.15 -5.45 -10.99
C PRO A 80 22.59 -4.02 -11.12
N ILE A 81 23.44 -2.99 -11.13
CA ILE A 81 23.02 -1.59 -11.27
C ILE A 81 22.48 -1.34 -12.68
N LEU A 82 23.15 -1.87 -13.71
CA LEU A 82 22.67 -1.76 -15.08
C LEU A 82 21.31 -2.46 -15.25
N ALA A 83 21.16 -3.66 -14.70
CA ALA A 83 19.90 -4.39 -14.73
C ALA A 83 18.76 -3.65 -14.01
N LEU A 84 19.04 -3.02 -12.86
CA LEU A 84 18.08 -2.18 -12.15
C LEU A 84 17.69 -0.93 -12.95
N SER A 85 18.66 -0.31 -13.62
CA SER A 85 18.41 0.91 -14.40
C SER A 85 17.56 0.67 -15.65
N SER A 86 17.64 -0.53 -16.23
CA SER A 86 16.84 -0.91 -17.40
C SER A 86 15.48 -1.53 -17.05
N SER A 87 15.29 -1.98 -15.81
CA SER A 87 13.99 -2.41 -15.31
C SER A 87 13.15 -1.19 -14.91
N HIS A 88 12.65 -0.44 -15.90
CA HIS A 88 11.46 0.38 -15.66
C HIS A 88 10.31 -0.57 -15.35
N LEU A 89 9.81 -0.50 -14.13
CA LEU A 89 8.63 -1.22 -13.67
C LEU A 89 7.51 -0.19 -13.70
N GLU A 90 6.79 -0.12 -14.84
CA GLU A 90 5.45 0.50 -14.88
C GLU A 90 4.41 -0.48 -14.34
#